data_AF-A0A0D7WYD4-F1
#
_entry.id   AF-A0A0D7WYD4-F1
#
_cell.length_a   1.000
_cell.length_b   1.000
_cell.length_c   1.000
_cell.angle_alpha   90.00
_cell.angle_beta   90.00
_cell.angle_gamma   90.00
#
_symmetry.space_group_name_H-M   'P 1'
#
loop_
_entity.id
_entity.type
_entity.pdbx_description
1 polymer ?
#
loop_
_entity_poly.entity_id
_entity_poly.type
_entity_poly.pdbx_seq_one_letter_code
_entity_poly.pdbx_strand_id
1 'polypeptide(L)'
;MIQQLTIDTFLNTEAPIKRLIDRWLMLDFLDGLKGSTAFIEYKDVFMSFRIPFRFGDFQFSINSGTSPEGDFVRLCQIRDTDSVLTIKHRLTGLVESEEGYQAIYTKMDFLPKSKHIVTRGLTGTAHFQLGDYSMVQATAIPTMTEHPSLWTVIREMTGKSVHLILTTPDDWLQDITSLPIHLEHISLEGNNLSLIGSQGTHFQISGVSGVRVYKRYLLFDVYNSAHGYSYSFYMASSLDLYKR
;
A
#
# COMPACT_ATOMS: atom_id res chain seq x y z
N MET A 1 13.85 26.52 5.19
CA MET A 1 13.39 27.17 3.94
C MET A 1 12.46 26.15 3.32
N ILE A 2 11.14 26.35 3.47
CA ILE A 2 10.11 25.36 3.14
C ILE A 2 9.71 25.61 1.68
N GLN A 3 9.99 24.67 0.78
CA GLN A 3 9.41 24.68 -0.56
C GLN A 3 8.02 24.07 -0.45
N GLN A 4 7.02 24.91 -0.25
CA GLN A 4 5.63 24.49 -0.26
C GLN A 4 5.23 24.24 -1.72
N LEU A 5 5.08 22.98 -2.13
CA LEU A 5 4.47 22.63 -3.42
C LEU A 5 2.94 22.67 -3.25
N THR A 6 2.39 23.87 -3.08
CA THR A 6 0.94 24.08 -3.01
C THR A 6 0.36 24.14 -4.42
N ILE A 7 -0.18 23.03 -4.93
CA ILE A 7 -0.96 23.05 -6.18
C ILE A 7 -2.42 23.32 -5.81
N ASP A 8 -2.71 24.59 -5.52
CA ASP A 8 -4.08 25.06 -5.34
C ASP A 8 -4.75 25.36 -6.69
N THR A 9 -6.09 25.25 -6.66
CA THR A 9 -7.13 25.69 -7.63
C THR A 9 -7.66 24.69 -8.67
N PHE A 10 -8.84 24.16 -8.32
CA PHE A 10 -9.83 23.54 -9.21
C PHE A 10 -10.75 24.60 -9.85
N LEU A 11 -11.12 24.34 -11.12
CA LEU A 11 -12.24 24.89 -11.93
C LEU A 11 -12.05 26.25 -12.62
N ASN A 12 -11.44 26.26 -13.82
CA ASN A 12 -12.00 26.91 -15.02
C ASN A 12 -11.23 26.52 -16.31
N THR A 13 -11.88 26.77 -17.45
CA THR A 13 -11.73 26.20 -18.81
C THR A 13 -10.39 26.33 -19.55
N GLU A 14 -9.31 26.78 -18.91
CA GLU A 14 -7.90 26.63 -19.37
C GLU A 14 -7.23 25.34 -18.83
N ALA A 15 -8.03 24.51 -18.14
CA ALA A 15 -7.63 23.39 -17.30
C ALA A 15 -6.87 22.19 -17.93
N PRO A 16 -6.97 21.84 -19.23
CA PRO A 16 -6.36 20.59 -19.72
C PRO A 16 -4.83 20.60 -19.67
N ILE A 17 -4.21 21.71 -20.11
CA ILE A 17 -2.75 21.84 -20.15
C ILE A 17 -2.19 21.93 -18.73
N LYS A 18 -2.82 22.74 -17.86
CA LYS A 18 -2.42 22.83 -16.45
C LYS A 18 -2.46 21.47 -15.76
N ARG A 19 -3.55 20.71 -15.89
CA ARG A 19 -3.67 19.36 -15.31
C ARG A 19 -2.64 18.38 -15.87
N LEU A 20 -2.31 18.50 -17.15
CA LEU A 20 -1.27 17.69 -17.77
C LEU A 20 0.10 18.02 -17.17
N ILE A 21 0.41 19.31 -17.01
CA ILE A 21 1.66 19.79 -16.41
C ILE A 21 1.76 19.35 -14.95
N ASP A 22 0.74 19.58 -14.13
CA ASP A 22 0.74 19.19 -12.71
C ASP A 22 0.95 17.68 -12.55
N ARG A 23 0.30 16.89 -13.41
CA ARG A 23 0.48 15.44 -13.43
C ARG A 23 1.90 15.04 -13.86
N TRP A 24 2.45 15.72 -14.86
CA TRP A 24 3.82 15.47 -15.31
C TRP A 24 4.82 15.80 -14.20
N LEU A 25 4.69 16.95 -13.54
CA LEU A 25 5.52 17.34 -12.41
C LEU A 25 5.44 16.35 -11.25
N MET A 26 4.24 15.85 -10.93
CA MET A 26 4.07 14.81 -9.91
C MET A 26 4.80 13.52 -10.30
N LEU A 27 4.68 13.07 -11.54
CA LEU A 27 5.36 11.86 -12.01
C LEU A 27 6.88 12.05 -12.08
N ASP A 28 7.35 13.21 -12.53
CA ASP A 28 8.78 13.57 -12.56
C ASP A 28 9.38 13.63 -11.15
N PHE A 29 8.66 14.23 -10.21
CA PHE A 29 9.03 14.21 -8.79
C PHE A 29 9.16 12.79 -8.26
N LEU A 30 8.12 11.94 -8.46
CA LEU A 30 8.16 10.56 -8.00
C LEU A 30 9.29 9.77 -8.68
N ASP A 31 9.56 10.01 -9.97
CA ASP A 31 10.64 9.33 -10.71
C ASP A 31 12.02 9.75 -10.17
N GLY A 32 12.16 11.02 -9.80
CA GLY A 32 13.33 11.54 -9.09
C GLY A 32 13.60 10.87 -7.73
N LEU A 33 12.61 10.19 -7.14
CA LEU A 33 12.78 9.42 -5.90
C LEU A 33 13.28 7.99 -6.14
N LYS A 34 13.45 7.53 -7.38
CA LYS A 34 13.86 6.16 -7.69
C LYS A 34 15.11 5.72 -6.92
N GLY A 35 15.02 4.56 -6.30
CA GLY A 35 16.06 3.99 -5.42
C GLY A 35 15.97 4.46 -3.97
N SER A 36 15.27 5.57 -3.70
CA SER A 36 15.06 6.08 -2.35
C SER A 36 14.04 5.24 -1.60
N THR A 37 14.19 5.18 -0.28
CA THR A 37 13.26 4.48 0.60
C THR A 37 12.31 5.46 1.26
N ALA A 38 11.14 4.94 1.62
CA ALA A 38 10.12 5.67 2.35
C ALA A 38 9.33 4.71 3.22
N PHE A 39 8.62 5.26 4.19
CA PHE A 39 7.64 4.54 4.98
C PHE A 39 6.24 4.95 4.52
N ILE A 40 5.41 3.98 4.15
CA ILE A 40 3.98 4.22 4.01
C ILE A 40 3.34 4.05 5.37
N GLU A 41 2.58 5.07 5.73
CA GLU A 41 1.72 5.07 6.89
C GLU A 41 0.27 5.09 6.45
N TYR A 42 -0.56 4.31 7.12
CA TYR A 42 -1.98 4.20 6.85
C TYR A 42 -2.72 3.91 8.14
N LYS A 43 -3.92 4.48 8.29
CA LYS A 43 -4.77 4.23 9.44
C LYS A 43 -6.24 4.37 9.10
N ASP A 44 -6.99 3.31 9.35
CA ASP A 44 -8.44 3.34 9.39
C ASP A 44 -8.96 2.76 10.72
N VAL A 45 -10.23 2.35 10.74
CA VAL A 45 -10.90 1.80 11.94
C VAL A 45 -10.44 0.36 12.27
N PHE A 46 -9.97 -0.40 11.28
CA PHE A 46 -9.62 -1.82 11.39
C PHE A 46 -8.11 -2.08 11.33
N MET A 47 -7.35 -1.25 10.61
CA MET A 47 -5.95 -1.46 10.28
C MET A 47 -5.16 -0.16 10.45
N SER A 48 -3.98 -0.28 11.05
CA SER A 48 -3.00 0.80 11.16
C SER A 48 -1.63 0.26 10.87
N PHE A 49 -0.86 0.89 10.00
CA PHE A 49 0.48 0.43 9.70
C PHE A 49 1.44 1.55 9.34
N ARG A 50 2.72 1.26 9.55
CA ARG A 50 3.87 1.99 9.04
C ARG A 50 4.86 0.97 8.52
N ILE A 51 5.03 0.87 7.20
CA ILE A 51 5.91 -0.13 6.60
C ILE A 51 6.84 0.48 5.54
N PRO A 52 8.08 -0.02 5.44
CA PRO A 52 9.05 0.48 4.48
C PRO A 52 8.76 -0.01 3.06
N PHE A 53 9.04 0.84 2.07
CA PHE A 53 9.08 0.49 0.65
C PHE A 53 10.20 1.27 -0.05
N ARG A 54 10.54 0.87 -1.27
CA ARG A 54 11.50 1.58 -2.13
C ARG A 54 10.81 2.02 -3.42
N PHE A 55 11.07 3.26 -3.83
CA PHE A 55 10.63 3.75 -5.12
C PHE A 55 11.41 3.05 -6.23
N GLY A 56 10.69 2.45 -7.18
CA GLY A 56 11.26 1.74 -8.31
C GLY A 56 10.63 2.18 -9.62
N ASP A 57 10.52 1.25 -10.58
CA ASP A 57 9.97 1.53 -11.90
C ASP A 57 8.46 1.75 -11.86
N PHE A 58 7.97 2.68 -12.67
CA PHE A 58 6.55 2.92 -12.84
C PHE A 58 5.95 1.99 -13.88
N GLN A 59 4.83 1.37 -13.51
CA GLN A 59 4.00 0.64 -14.44
C GLN A 59 2.72 1.42 -14.70
N PHE A 60 2.39 1.53 -15.97
CA PHE A 60 1.20 2.20 -16.42
C PHE A 60 0.28 1.22 -17.11
N SER A 61 -1.02 1.34 -16.85
CA SER A 61 -2.06 0.66 -17.61
C SER A 61 -2.61 1.61 -18.67
N ILE A 62 -2.81 1.09 -19.88
CA ILE A 62 -3.55 1.77 -20.95
C ILE A 62 -4.92 1.11 -20.99
N ASN A 63 -5.95 1.85 -20.56
CA ASN A 63 -7.32 1.38 -20.74
C ASN A 63 -7.76 1.73 -22.16
N SER A 64 -7.51 0.83 -23.12
CA SER A 64 -8.06 0.92 -24.46
C SER A 64 -9.50 0.39 -24.44
N GLY A 65 -10.49 1.29 -24.31
CA GLY A 65 -11.89 0.91 -24.47
C GLY A 65 -12.90 1.79 -23.71
N THR A 66 -13.82 2.40 -24.48
CA THR A 66 -15.14 2.98 -24.13
C THR A 66 -15.28 3.80 -22.83
N SER A 67 -14.18 4.28 -22.25
CA SER A 67 -14.25 5.34 -21.26
C SER A 67 -14.66 6.63 -21.96
N PRO A 68 -15.68 7.37 -21.51
CA PRO A 68 -16.04 8.66 -22.08
C PRO A 68 -14.93 9.72 -21.94
N GLU A 69 -13.85 9.40 -21.21
CA GLU A 69 -12.68 10.26 -21.07
C GLU A 69 -11.59 10.00 -22.13
N GLY A 70 -11.66 8.92 -22.92
CA GLY A 70 -10.61 8.57 -23.90
C GLY A 70 -9.44 7.77 -23.31
N ASP A 71 -8.45 7.46 -24.16
CA ASP A 71 -7.27 6.64 -23.82
C ASP A 71 -6.36 7.35 -22.82
N PHE A 72 -6.61 7.18 -21.53
CA PHE A 72 -5.74 7.74 -20.49
C PHE A 72 -4.82 6.68 -19.89
N VAL A 73 -3.52 6.91 -20.04
CA VAL A 73 -2.46 6.22 -19.32
C VAL A 73 -2.66 6.45 -17.82
N ARG A 74 -2.69 5.39 -17.02
CA ARG A 74 -2.84 5.45 -15.55
C ARG A 74 -1.66 4.77 -14.89
N LEU A 75 -1.02 5.45 -13.93
CA LEU A 75 -0.04 4.82 -13.04
C LEU A 75 -0.79 3.78 -12.19
N CYS A 76 -0.41 2.52 -12.32
CA CYS A 76 -1.04 1.40 -11.61
C CYS A 76 -0.10 0.77 -10.59
N GLN A 77 1.22 0.95 -10.74
CA GLN A 77 2.18 0.37 -9.82
C GLN A 77 3.49 1.17 -9.77
N ILE A 78 4.10 1.21 -8.59
CA ILE A 78 5.51 1.54 -8.40
C ILE A 78 6.19 0.26 -7.93
N ARG A 79 7.20 -0.20 -8.67
CA ARG A 79 7.79 -1.52 -8.48
C ARG A 79 9.30 -1.45 -8.35
N ASP A 80 9.79 -1.85 -7.19
CA ASP A 80 11.18 -2.20 -6.94
C ASP A 80 11.35 -3.73 -7.00
N THR A 81 12.59 -4.21 -7.02
CA THR A 81 12.86 -5.65 -6.94
C THR A 81 12.42 -6.26 -5.62
N ASP A 82 12.39 -5.51 -4.52
CA ASP A 82 12.09 -6.04 -3.18
C ASP A 82 10.78 -5.50 -2.59
N SER A 83 10.13 -4.53 -3.24
CA SER A 83 8.89 -3.93 -2.75
C SER A 83 8.00 -3.46 -3.90
N VAL A 84 6.69 -3.42 -3.64
CA VAL A 84 5.71 -3.11 -4.68
C VAL A 84 4.57 -2.30 -4.07
N LEU A 85 4.19 -1.22 -4.74
CA LEU A 85 3.02 -0.41 -4.39
C LEU A 85 2.04 -0.45 -5.56
N THR A 86 0.88 -1.07 -5.35
CA THR A 86 -0.20 -1.13 -6.34
C THR A 86 -1.21 -0.02 -6.07
N ILE A 87 -1.60 0.70 -7.11
CA ILE A 87 -2.42 1.91 -7.03
C ILE A 87 -3.81 1.61 -7.61
N LYS A 88 -4.87 1.79 -6.80
CA LYS A 88 -6.27 1.49 -7.14
C LYS A 88 -6.99 2.61 -7.89
N HIS A 89 -6.64 3.85 -7.59
CA HIS A 89 -7.34 5.02 -8.09
C HIS A 89 -6.42 5.92 -8.92
N ARG A 90 -6.99 6.89 -9.63
CA ARG A 90 -6.18 7.77 -10.48
C ARG A 90 -5.53 8.82 -9.59
N LEU A 91 -4.21 8.74 -9.41
CA LEU A 91 -3.45 9.82 -8.76
C LEU A 91 -3.53 11.09 -9.60
N THR A 92 -3.93 12.17 -8.95
CA THR A 92 -4.14 13.49 -9.55
C THR A 92 -3.29 14.58 -8.90
N GLY A 93 -2.64 14.29 -7.77
CA GLY A 93 -1.70 15.20 -7.14
C GLY A 93 -1.05 14.59 -5.89
N LEU A 94 -0.07 15.30 -5.35
CA LEU A 94 0.55 15.05 -4.05
C LEU A 94 0.55 16.36 -3.26
N VAL A 95 0.32 16.26 -1.96
CA VAL A 95 0.42 17.38 -1.02
C VAL A 95 1.51 17.04 -0.02
N GLU A 96 2.48 17.93 0.15
CA GLU A 96 3.50 17.83 1.18
C GLU A 96 2.98 18.42 2.50
N SER A 97 3.19 17.69 3.60
CA SER A 97 2.84 18.06 4.96
C SER A 97 3.98 17.67 5.92
N GLU A 98 3.84 18.02 7.20
CA GLU A 98 4.81 17.61 8.23
C GLU A 98 4.87 16.08 8.41
N GLU A 99 3.81 15.37 8.06
CA GLU A 99 3.70 13.91 8.14
C GLU A 99 4.29 13.21 6.88
N GLY A 100 4.67 13.98 5.86
CA GLY A 100 5.21 13.48 4.59
C GLY A 100 4.35 13.89 3.40
N TYR A 101 4.19 12.98 2.44
CA TYR A 101 3.44 13.24 1.21
C TYR A 101 2.12 12.47 1.19
N GLN A 102 1.04 13.20 0.98
CA GLN A 102 -0.31 12.66 0.90
C GLN A 102 -0.82 12.71 -0.54
N ALA A 103 -1.45 11.63 -1.00
CA ALA A 103 -1.95 11.56 -2.37
C ALA A 103 -3.33 12.20 -2.52
N ILE A 104 -3.54 12.95 -3.60
CA ILE A 104 -4.86 13.34 -4.08
C ILE A 104 -5.21 12.42 -5.24
N TYR A 105 -6.40 11.82 -5.19
CA TYR A 105 -6.82 10.86 -6.20
C TYR A 105 -8.28 11.06 -6.61
N THR A 106 -8.60 10.58 -7.80
CA THR A 106 -9.97 10.51 -8.28
C THR A 106 -10.49 9.08 -8.22
N LYS A 107 -11.60 8.90 -7.50
CA LYS A 107 -12.37 7.65 -7.47
C LYS A 107 -13.51 7.74 -8.48
N MET A 108 -13.72 6.65 -9.21
CA MET A 108 -14.88 6.48 -10.10
C MET A 108 -15.88 5.55 -9.43
N ASP A 109 -17.09 6.07 -9.19
CA ASP A 109 -18.18 5.29 -8.62
C ASP A 109 -19.20 4.96 -9.72
N PHE A 110 -19.42 3.66 -9.91
CA PHE A 110 -20.46 3.13 -10.80
C PHE A 110 -21.73 2.92 -9.99
N LEU A 111 -22.64 3.88 -10.05
CA LEU A 111 -23.91 3.77 -9.35
C LEU A 111 -24.81 2.72 -10.02
N PRO A 112 -25.35 1.75 -9.27
CA PRO A 112 -26.30 0.79 -9.82
C PRO A 112 -27.48 1.54 -10.44
N LYS A 113 -27.75 1.31 -11.73
CA LYS A 113 -28.81 1.95 -12.55
C LYS A 113 -28.50 3.35 -13.11
N SER A 114 -27.30 3.88 -12.91
CA SER A 114 -26.85 5.12 -13.57
C SER A 114 -26.18 4.82 -14.91
N LYS A 115 -26.49 5.60 -15.95
CA LYS A 115 -25.69 5.62 -17.20
C LYS A 115 -24.46 6.52 -17.11
N HIS A 116 -24.30 7.22 -15.98
CA HIS A 116 -23.23 8.19 -15.74
C HIS A 116 -22.27 7.69 -14.66
N ILE A 117 -20.98 7.91 -14.90
CA ILE A 117 -19.91 7.66 -13.93
C ILE A 117 -19.78 8.91 -13.07
N VAL A 118 -19.74 8.74 -11.75
CA VAL A 118 -19.45 9.84 -10.82
C VAL A 118 -17.96 9.81 -10.49
N THR A 119 -17.26 10.90 -10.78
CA THR A 119 -15.86 11.10 -10.38
C THR A 119 -15.80 11.96 -9.14
N ARG A 120 -15.16 11.48 -8.07
CA ARG A 120 -14.93 12.23 -6.84
C ARG A 120 -13.45 12.42 -6.58
N GLY A 121 -13.02 13.67 -6.37
CA GLY A 121 -11.68 13.97 -5.86
C GLY A 121 -11.62 13.71 -4.36
N LEU A 122 -10.60 12.99 -3.92
CA LEU A 122 -10.39 12.55 -2.56
C LEU A 122 -8.94 12.76 -2.16
N THR A 123 -8.74 13.03 -0.86
CA THR A 123 -7.42 13.01 -0.23
C THR A 123 -7.21 11.63 0.38
N GLY A 124 -6.06 11.03 0.10
CA GLY A 124 -5.64 9.72 0.59
C GLY A 124 -5.46 9.68 2.09
N THR A 125 -5.87 8.59 2.71
CA THR A 125 -5.57 8.37 4.13
C THR A 125 -4.13 7.92 4.32
N ALA A 126 -3.58 7.18 3.34
CA ALA A 126 -2.19 6.80 3.31
C ALA A 126 -1.30 7.98 2.90
N HIS A 127 -0.23 8.17 3.66
CA HIS A 127 0.88 9.07 3.37
C HIS A 127 2.19 8.28 3.25
N PHE A 128 3.17 8.86 2.56
CA PHE A 128 4.53 8.33 2.57
C PHE A 128 5.52 9.38 3.07
N GLN A 129 6.44 8.95 3.91
CA GLN A 129 7.53 9.79 4.41
C GLN A 129 8.85 9.25 3.88
N LEU A 130 9.63 10.10 3.20
CA LEU A 130 10.99 9.76 2.78
C LEU A 130 11.86 9.50 4.01
N GLY A 131 12.68 8.46 3.97
CA GLY A 131 13.56 8.12 5.07
C GLY A 131 14.44 6.93 4.75
N ASP A 132 15.58 6.86 5.41
CA ASP A 132 16.52 5.76 5.22
C ASP A 132 15.98 4.45 5.81
N TYR A 133 16.17 3.36 5.07
CA TYR A 133 15.86 2.02 5.54
C TYR A 133 17.04 1.08 5.32
N SER A 134 17.57 0.54 6.41
CA SER A 134 18.62 -0.49 6.37
C SER A 134 17.99 -1.85 6.09
N MET A 135 18.42 -2.50 5.01
CA MET A 135 17.91 -3.83 4.64
C MET A 135 18.22 -4.86 5.73
N VAL A 136 17.23 -5.67 6.09
CA VAL A 136 17.39 -6.77 7.04
C VAL A 136 17.76 -8.06 6.32
N GLN A 137 18.50 -8.94 7.02
CA GLN A 137 18.85 -10.23 6.47
C GLN A 137 17.60 -11.11 6.29
N ALA A 138 17.48 -11.71 5.11
CA ALA A 138 16.34 -12.56 4.77
C ALA A 138 16.31 -13.85 5.61
N THR A 139 15.11 -14.28 5.99
CA THR A 139 14.88 -15.56 6.69
C THR A 139 13.80 -16.38 6.01
N ALA A 140 13.91 -17.70 6.09
CA ALA A 140 12.86 -18.61 5.64
C ALA A 140 11.64 -18.58 6.58
N ILE A 141 10.44 -18.76 6.03
CA ILE A 141 9.26 -19.07 6.83
C ILE A 141 9.40 -20.51 7.35
N PRO A 142 9.22 -20.76 8.66
CA PRO A 142 9.26 -22.11 9.22
C PRO A 142 8.18 -23.01 8.60
N THR A 143 8.46 -24.31 8.49
CA THR A 143 7.46 -25.29 8.06
C THR A 143 6.38 -25.42 9.13
N MET A 144 5.12 -25.30 8.70
CA MET A 144 3.94 -25.39 9.57
C MET A 144 2.87 -26.28 8.93
N THR A 145 1.89 -26.71 9.71
CA THR A 145 0.67 -27.35 9.20
C THR A 145 -0.14 -26.37 8.34
N GLU A 146 -1.03 -26.86 7.48
CA GLU A 146 -1.84 -26.02 6.59
C GLU A 146 -2.69 -24.97 7.35
N HIS A 147 -3.17 -25.33 8.53
CA HIS A 147 -3.95 -24.47 9.42
C HIS A 147 -3.28 -24.42 10.81
N PRO A 148 -2.18 -23.68 10.97
CA PRO A 148 -1.54 -23.56 12.26
C PRO A 148 -2.41 -22.70 13.19
N SER A 149 -2.28 -22.91 14.50
CA SER A 149 -2.87 -21.96 15.44
C SER A 149 -2.17 -20.61 15.35
N LEU A 150 -2.87 -19.50 15.62
CA LEU A 150 -2.25 -18.17 15.67
C LEU A 150 -1.07 -18.14 16.65
N TRP A 151 -1.19 -18.78 17.82
CA TRP A 151 -0.10 -18.88 18.79
C TRP A 151 1.14 -19.60 18.26
N THR A 152 0.95 -20.64 17.44
CA THR A 152 2.06 -21.29 16.75
C THR A 152 2.75 -20.31 15.80
N VAL A 153 1.97 -19.57 15.01
CA VAL A 153 2.53 -18.58 14.08
C VAL A 153 3.29 -17.49 14.82
N ILE A 154 2.73 -16.92 15.90
CA ILE A 154 3.36 -15.90 16.74
C ILE A 154 4.74 -16.38 17.22
N ARG A 155 4.80 -17.57 17.82
CA ARG A 155 6.04 -18.13 18.38
C ARG A 155 7.10 -18.34 17.30
N GLU A 156 6.72 -18.92 16.16
CA GLU A 156 7.66 -19.34 15.12
C GLU A 156 8.11 -18.16 14.23
N MET A 157 7.28 -17.13 14.09
CA MET A 157 7.56 -15.96 13.24
C MET A 157 8.27 -14.82 13.97
N THR A 158 8.21 -14.79 15.30
CA THR A 158 8.98 -13.81 16.08
C THR A 158 10.48 -14.00 15.84
N GLY A 159 11.19 -12.90 15.55
CA GLY A 159 12.61 -12.90 15.17
C GLY A 159 12.88 -13.26 13.70
N LYS A 160 11.85 -13.41 12.86
CA LYS A 160 12.00 -13.66 11.42
C LYS A 160 11.90 -12.37 10.62
N SER A 161 12.58 -12.34 9.47
CA SER A 161 12.49 -11.28 8.48
C SER A 161 11.53 -11.65 7.35
N VAL A 162 10.47 -10.86 7.18
CA VAL A 162 9.38 -11.13 6.23
C VAL A 162 9.05 -9.90 5.38
N HIS A 163 8.43 -10.11 4.22
CA HIS A 163 7.63 -9.06 3.60
C HIS A 163 6.20 -9.13 4.12
N LEU A 164 5.64 -7.97 4.41
CA LEU A 164 4.21 -7.81 4.64
C LEU A 164 3.55 -7.41 3.32
N ILE A 165 2.50 -8.12 2.96
CA ILE A 165 1.65 -7.82 1.80
C ILE A 165 0.29 -7.44 2.33
N LEU A 166 -0.02 -6.14 2.29
CA LEU A 166 -1.22 -5.55 2.88
C LEU A 166 -2.14 -5.02 1.80
N THR A 167 -3.45 -5.15 2.00
CA THR A 167 -4.50 -4.62 1.12
C THR A 167 -5.23 -3.48 1.84
N THR A 168 -5.42 -2.33 1.19
CA THR A 168 -6.15 -1.17 1.70
C THR A 168 -7.41 -0.92 0.86
N PRO A 169 -8.57 -1.50 1.22
CA PRO A 169 -9.74 -1.50 0.34
C PRO A 169 -10.35 -0.10 0.13
N ASP A 170 -10.15 0.81 1.08
CA ASP A 170 -10.84 2.11 1.13
C ASP A 170 -9.94 3.30 0.72
N ASP A 171 -8.82 3.07 0.06
CA ASP A 171 -7.88 4.13 -0.29
C ASP A 171 -7.31 4.06 -1.74
N TRP A 172 -6.50 5.05 -2.10
CA TRP A 172 -5.76 5.10 -3.38
C TRP A 172 -4.73 3.98 -3.49
N LEU A 173 -4.10 3.65 -2.37
CA LEU A 173 -3.27 2.47 -2.22
C LEU A 173 -4.19 1.27 -2.34
N GLN A 174 -3.90 0.36 -3.26
CA GLN A 174 -4.62 -0.91 -3.35
C GLN A 174 -3.96 -1.93 -2.44
N ASP A 175 -2.68 -2.17 -2.73
CA ASP A 175 -1.86 -3.18 -2.10
C ASP A 175 -0.44 -2.65 -1.94
N ILE A 176 0.23 -3.08 -0.89
CA ILE A 176 1.66 -2.81 -0.67
C ILE A 176 2.36 -4.09 -0.24
N THR A 177 3.45 -4.41 -0.94
CA THR A 177 4.47 -5.35 -0.49
C THR A 177 5.63 -4.55 0.06
N SER A 178 5.87 -4.67 1.36
CA SER A 178 6.95 -3.96 2.05
C SER A 178 8.33 -4.41 1.57
N LEU A 179 9.37 -3.64 1.88
CA LEU A 179 10.72 -4.20 2.01
C LEU A 179 10.74 -5.28 3.12
N PRO A 180 11.74 -6.18 3.17
CA PRO A 180 11.89 -7.12 4.28
C PRO A 180 11.91 -6.39 5.63
N ILE A 181 11.15 -6.86 6.61
CA ILE A 181 11.08 -6.34 7.98
C ILE A 181 11.45 -7.45 8.95
N HIS A 182 12.34 -7.17 9.90
CA HIS A 182 12.59 -8.08 11.02
C HIS A 182 11.48 -7.93 12.07
N LEU A 183 10.75 -9.01 12.36
CA LEU A 183 9.66 -9.06 13.34
C LEU A 183 10.25 -9.16 14.74
N GLU A 184 10.23 -8.06 15.49
CA GLU A 184 10.76 -8.00 16.86
C GLU A 184 9.74 -8.50 17.87
N HIS A 185 8.47 -8.16 17.65
CA HIS A 185 7.39 -8.58 18.53
C HIS A 185 6.10 -8.84 17.74
N ILE A 186 5.36 -9.86 18.18
CA ILE A 186 4.05 -10.21 17.66
C ILE A 186 3.16 -10.47 18.87
N SER A 187 2.03 -9.78 18.95
CA SER A 187 1.03 -9.98 20.01
C SER A 187 -0.37 -10.18 19.45
N LEU A 188 -1.17 -10.94 20.18
CA LEU A 188 -2.58 -11.18 19.87
C LEU A 188 -3.41 -10.97 21.14
N GLU A 189 -4.29 -9.97 21.10
CA GLU A 189 -5.22 -9.64 22.18
C GLU A 189 -6.65 -9.75 21.64
N GLY A 190 -7.34 -10.83 22.04
CA GLY A 190 -8.63 -11.18 21.42
C GLY A 190 -8.43 -11.53 19.94
N ASN A 191 -9.02 -10.73 19.05
CA ASN A 191 -8.88 -10.84 17.60
C ASN A 191 -8.03 -9.70 16.99
N ASN A 192 -7.31 -8.96 17.84
CA ASN A 192 -6.43 -7.88 17.41
C ASN A 192 -4.98 -8.38 17.38
N LEU A 193 -4.39 -8.37 16.19
CA LEU A 193 -2.99 -8.73 15.98
C LEU A 193 -2.17 -7.47 15.84
N SER A 194 -1.05 -7.42 16.57
CA SER A 194 -0.07 -6.35 16.47
C SER A 194 1.31 -6.93 16.15
N LEU A 195 2.00 -6.30 15.21
CA LEU A 195 3.36 -6.60 14.79
C LEU A 195 4.21 -5.35 15.02
N ILE A 196 5.33 -5.53 15.69
CA ILE A 196 6.38 -4.52 15.81
C ILE A 196 7.60 -5.09 15.09
N GLY A 197 8.14 -4.31 14.18
CA GLY A 197 9.35 -4.67 13.47
C GLY A 197 10.41 -3.59 13.53
N SER A 198 11.57 -3.92 12.98
CA SER A 198 12.73 -3.04 12.94
C SER A 198 12.45 -1.65 12.37
N GLN A 199 13.20 -0.65 12.86
CA GLN A 199 13.24 0.71 12.31
C GLN A 199 11.88 1.44 12.33
N GLY A 200 11.14 1.27 13.43
CA GLY A 200 9.85 1.93 13.65
C GLY A 200 8.73 1.37 12.77
N THR A 201 8.88 0.14 12.29
CA THR A 201 7.85 -0.55 11.53
C THR A 201 6.79 -1.07 12.49
N HIS A 202 5.51 -0.83 12.18
CA HIS A 202 4.42 -1.42 12.93
C HIS A 202 3.25 -1.77 12.02
N PHE A 203 2.48 -2.77 12.43
CA PHE A 203 1.24 -3.16 11.80
C PHE A 203 0.28 -3.65 12.86
N GLN A 204 -0.93 -3.12 12.87
CA GLN A 204 -2.01 -3.53 13.75
C GLN A 204 -3.25 -3.77 12.92
N ILE A 205 -3.95 -4.86 13.21
CA ILE A 205 -5.19 -5.20 12.54
C ILE A 205 -6.18 -5.87 13.48
N SER A 206 -7.46 -5.50 13.35
CA SER A 206 -8.56 -6.02 14.14
C SER A 206 -9.41 -6.98 13.32
N GLY A 207 -9.88 -8.07 13.93
CA GLY A 207 -10.78 -9.03 13.27
C GLY A 207 -10.08 -10.27 12.69
N VAL A 208 -8.88 -10.59 13.17
CA VAL A 208 -8.16 -11.81 12.75
C VAL A 208 -8.96 -13.04 13.20
N SER A 209 -9.43 -13.83 12.24
CA SER A 209 -10.23 -15.03 12.48
C SER A 209 -9.44 -16.33 12.33
N GLY A 210 -8.31 -16.29 11.61
CA GLY A 210 -7.51 -17.49 11.36
C GLY A 210 -6.26 -17.21 10.54
N VAL A 211 -5.48 -18.27 10.32
CA VAL A 211 -4.27 -18.24 9.51
C VAL A 211 -4.18 -19.52 8.70
N ARG A 212 -3.72 -19.39 7.46
CA ARG A 212 -3.54 -20.48 6.50
C ARG A 212 -2.14 -20.43 5.93
N VAL A 213 -1.50 -21.58 5.81
CA VAL A 213 -0.24 -21.71 5.10
C VAL A 213 -0.57 -22.02 3.64
N TYR A 214 -0.16 -21.15 2.73
CA TYR A 214 -0.30 -21.38 1.30
C TYR A 214 1.05 -21.30 0.63
N LYS A 215 1.58 -22.44 0.18
CA LYS A 215 2.90 -22.57 -0.44
C LYS A 215 4.00 -21.98 0.46
N ARG A 216 4.42 -20.74 0.19
CA ARG A 216 5.51 -20.02 0.88
C ARG A 216 5.02 -18.74 1.56
N TYR A 217 3.72 -18.68 1.85
CA TYR A 217 3.06 -17.53 2.46
C TYR A 217 2.24 -17.98 3.65
N LEU A 218 2.16 -17.12 4.67
CA LEU A 218 1.14 -17.17 5.70
C LEU A 218 0.06 -16.16 5.34
N LEU A 219 -1.16 -16.62 5.14
CA LEU A 219 -2.33 -15.79 4.87
C LEU A 219 -3.13 -15.66 6.15
N PHE A 220 -3.31 -14.44 6.62
CA PHE A 220 -4.13 -14.13 7.79
C PHE A 220 -5.52 -13.71 7.33
N ASP A 221 -6.53 -14.50 7.70
CA ASP A 221 -7.92 -14.23 7.38
C ASP A 221 -8.45 -13.19 8.36
N VAL A 222 -8.90 -12.05 7.82
CA VAL A 222 -9.43 -10.93 8.61
C VAL A 222 -10.86 -10.69 8.17
N TYR A 223 -11.81 -10.96 9.06
CA TYR A 223 -13.23 -10.77 8.77
C TYR A 223 -13.77 -9.52 9.47
N ASN A 224 -14.43 -8.65 8.71
CA ASN A 224 -15.29 -7.63 9.29
C ASN A 224 -16.62 -7.54 8.51
N SER A 225 -17.64 -6.96 9.15
CA SER A 225 -18.99 -6.90 8.59
C SER A 225 -19.11 -5.97 7.38
N ALA A 226 -18.29 -4.93 7.29
CA ALA A 226 -18.36 -3.93 6.24
C ALA A 226 -17.68 -4.38 4.93
N HIS A 227 -16.60 -5.15 5.02
CA HIS A 227 -15.72 -5.50 3.90
C HIS A 227 -15.49 -7.00 3.72
N GLY A 228 -16.10 -7.85 4.54
CA GLY A 228 -15.85 -9.29 4.54
C GLY A 228 -14.38 -9.59 4.80
N TYR A 229 -13.75 -10.36 3.91
CA TYR A 229 -12.33 -10.76 4.01
C TYR A 229 -11.34 -9.84 3.29
N SER A 230 -11.76 -8.64 2.88
CA SER A 230 -10.93 -7.75 2.04
C SER A 230 -9.68 -7.18 2.74
N TYR A 231 -9.61 -7.27 4.07
CA TYR A 231 -8.44 -6.85 4.87
C TYR A 231 -7.45 -8.00 5.14
N SER A 232 -7.67 -9.18 4.55
CA SER A 232 -6.74 -10.29 4.70
C SER A 232 -5.37 -9.88 4.17
N PHE A 233 -4.33 -10.27 4.90
CA PHE A 233 -2.95 -9.87 4.59
C PHE A 233 -2.03 -11.09 4.60
N TYR A 234 -0.83 -10.94 4.03
CA TYR A 234 0.12 -12.02 3.88
C TYR A 234 1.47 -11.69 4.50
N MET A 235 2.11 -12.71 5.05
CA MET A 235 3.54 -12.72 5.31
C MET A 235 4.23 -13.62 4.31
N ALA A 236 5.25 -13.10 3.64
CA ALA A 236 6.08 -13.84 2.70
C ALA A 236 7.52 -13.94 3.23
N SER A 237 8.19 -15.05 2.95
CA SER A 237 9.63 -15.13 3.20
C SER A 237 10.37 -14.19 2.26
N SER A 238 11.31 -13.45 2.83
CA SER A 238 12.23 -12.59 2.08
C SER A 238 13.16 -13.37 1.13
N LEU A 239 13.25 -14.70 1.28
CA LEU A 239 14.00 -15.57 0.36
C LEU A 239 13.17 -16.04 -0.83
N ASP A 240 11.85 -15.98 -0.75
CA ASP A 240 10.95 -16.74 -1.62
C ASP A 240 9.98 -15.89 -2.43
N LEU A 241 9.86 -14.59 -2.14
CA LEU A 241 8.91 -13.68 -2.77
C LEU A 241 8.94 -13.70 -4.32
N TYR A 242 10.09 -14.00 -4.92
CA TYR A 242 10.29 -13.98 -6.38
C TYR A 242 10.74 -15.30 -7.00
N LYS A 243 10.82 -16.38 -6.22
CA LYS A 243 11.09 -17.70 -6.77
C LYS A 243 9.83 -18.21 -7.46
N ARG A 244 9.82 -18.14 -8.80
CA ARG A 244 8.81 -18.74 -9.67
C ARG A 244 8.79 -20.25 -9.54
#